data_AF-J7FXK5-F1
#
_entry.id   AF-J7FXK5-F1
#
_cell.length_a   1.000
_cell.length_b   1.000
_cell.length_c   1.000
_cell.angle_alpha   90.00
_cell.angle_beta   90.00
_cell.angle_gamma   90.00
#
_symmetry.space_group_name_H-M   'P 1'
#
loop_
_entity.id
_entity.type
_entity.pdbx_description
1 polymer ?
#
loop_
_entity_poly.entity_id
_entity_poly.type
_entity_poly.pdbx_seq_one_letter_code
_entity_poly.pdbx_strand_id
1 'polypeptide(L)'
;RTLGSLRQEKQERIARETLEIYAPLAHRLGMNTIKWELEDLAFSTLHPKVYDEIVRLVAERAPSRDEYLATVIDQVHEDLRSAKVKATVTGRPKHYYSIYQKMIVRGREFGDIYDLVGIRVLVDSVRDCYAALGIMHARWNPVPGRFKDYIAMPKFNMYQSLHTTVIGPQGKPVELQIRSFSMHRRAEYGIAAHWKYKEDPSSAVPATTSAEIGGPNDMPWVRQLVDWQRETSDPSEFLDSLRFEINNAEVYVFTPRGDVMSLPTGSSPVDFAYAVHTEVGHRCIGARVNGRLVPLESTLENGDVVEVFTSKAQGAGPSRDWLTFVKSPRARNKIKHW
;
A
#
# COMPACT_ATOMS: atom_id res chain seq x y z
N ARG A 1 -13.68 -3.95 19.52
CA ARG A 1 -13.81 -5.25 20.23
C ARG A 1 -15.00 -5.26 21.20
N THR A 2 -15.18 -4.28 22.09
CA THR A 2 -16.26 -4.25 23.09
C THR A 2 -17.47 -3.40 22.69
N LEU A 3 -17.73 -3.25 21.39
CA LEU A 3 -18.76 -2.35 20.86
C LEU A 3 -20.19 -2.78 21.19
N GLY A 4 -20.43 -4.09 21.34
CA GLY A 4 -21.77 -4.66 21.52
C GLY A 4 -22.50 -4.24 22.81
N SER A 5 -21.81 -3.65 23.80
CA SER A 5 -22.44 -3.17 25.04
C SER A 5 -22.98 -1.73 24.95
N LEU A 6 -22.73 -1.02 23.85
CA LEU A 6 -23.18 0.35 23.65
C LEU A 6 -24.58 0.40 22.99
N ARG A 7 -25.25 1.55 23.02
CA ARG A 7 -26.49 1.76 22.23
C ARG A 7 -26.18 1.72 20.74
N GLN A 8 -27.10 1.19 19.93
CA GLN A 8 -26.93 0.97 18.49
C GLN A 8 -26.39 2.21 17.75
N GLU A 9 -26.97 3.39 17.97
CA GLU A 9 -26.53 4.64 17.34
C GLU A 9 -25.03 4.93 17.62
N LYS A 10 -24.58 4.70 18.86
CA LYS A 10 -23.18 4.87 19.24
C LYS A 10 -22.29 3.79 18.61
N GLN A 11 -22.81 2.57 18.45
CA GLN A 11 -22.10 1.49 17.77
C GLN A 11 -21.85 1.84 16.30
N GLU A 12 -22.89 2.25 15.58
CA GLU A 12 -22.82 2.64 14.17
C GLU A 12 -21.91 3.85 13.96
N ARG A 13 -22.01 4.87 14.82
CA ARG A 13 -21.12 6.05 14.76
C ARG A 13 -19.65 5.66 14.88
N ILE A 14 -19.29 4.85 15.88
CA ILE A 14 -17.90 4.42 16.11
C ILE A 14 -17.43 3.50 14.98
N ALA A 15 -18.28 2.58 14.50
CA ALA A 15 -17.93 1.67 13.41
C ALA A 15 -17.68 2.44 12.10
N ARG A 16 -18.51 3.44 11.79
CA ARG A 16 -18.31 4.31 10.63
C ARG A 16 -17.00 5.10 10.73
N GLU A 17 -16.77 5.73 11.88
CA GLU A 17 -15.50 6.44 12.16
C GLU A 17 -14.29 5.50 12.03
N THR A 18 -14.44 4.24 12.47
CA THR A 18 -13.42 3.21 12.34
C THR A 18 -13.09 2.88 10.89
N LEU A 19 -14.09 2.71 10.02
CA LEU A 19 -13.86 2.44 8.61
C LEU A 19 -13.33 3.66 7.84
N GLU A 20 -13.78 4.87 8.19
CA GLU A 20 -13.42 6.09 7.47
C GLU A 20 -12.08 6.68 7.89
N ILE A 21 -11.66 6.47 9.15
CA ILE A 21 -10.49 7.13 9.74
C ILE A 21 -9.47 6.11 10.25
N TYR A 22 -9.85 5.28 11.23
CA TYR A 22 -8.87 4.48 11.97
C TYR A 22 -8.28 3.31 11.17
N ALA A 23 -9.10 2.57 10.43
CA ALA A 23 -8.61 1.48 9.57
C ALA A 23 -7.72 2.01 8.43
N PRO A 24 -8.11 3.07 7.69
CA PRO A 24 -7.25 3.67 6.69
C PRO A 24 -5.95 4.25 7.27
N LEU A 25 -5.99 4.83 8.48
CA LEU A 25 -4.78 5.27 9.19
C LEU A 25 -3.86 4.08 9.56
N ALA A 26 -4.42 2.99 10.08
CA ALA A 26 -3.66 1.77 10.37
C ALA A 26 -3.00 1.20 9.10
N HIS A 27 -3.69 1.26 7.95
CA HIS A 27 -3.14 0.88 6.66
C HIS A 27 -1.92 1.71 6.27
N ARG A 28 -1.99 3.03 6.44
CA ARG A 28 -0.88 3.97 6.18
C ARG A 28 0.30 3.74 7.12
N LEU A 29 0.03 3.40 8.38
CA LEU A 29 1.03 2.97 9.37
C LEU A 29 1.67 1.61 9.05
N GLY A 30 1.19 0.89 8.03
CA GLY A 30 1.65 -0.46 7.71
C GLY A 30 1.16 -1.52 8.72
N MET A 31 0.24 -1.17 9.61
CA MET A 31 -0.31 -2.03 10.65
C MET A 31 -1.47 -2.86 10.11
N ASN A 32 -1.19 -3.73 9.15
CA ASN A 32 -2.23 -4.48 8.42
C ASN A 32 -3.04 -5.40 9.34
N THR A 33 -2.43 -6.01 10.36
CA THR A 33 -3.16 -6.86 11.31
C THR A 33 -4.26 -6.08 12.04
N ILE A 34 -3.94 -4.86 12.50
CA ILE A 34 -4.92 -3.98 13.17
C ILE A 34 -5.95 -3.49 12.17
N LYS A 35 -5.52 -3.07 10.98
CA LYS A 35 -6.40 -2.61 9.90
C LYS A 35 -7.51 -3.63 9.64
N TRP A 36 -7.14 -4.88 9.34
CA TRP A 36 -8.12 -5.90 8.97
C TRP A 36 -9.08 -6.23 10.12
N GLU A 37 -8.58 -6.25 11.34
CA GLU A 37 -9.43 -6.43 12.51
C GLU A 37 -10.43 -5.28 12.68
N LEU A 38 -9.98 -4.03 12.54
CA LEU A 38 -10.85 -2.85 12.61
C LEU A 38 -11.91 -2.89 11.50
N GLU A 39 -11.50 -3.25 10.28
CA GLU A 39 -12.38 -3.37 9.12
C GLU A 39 -13.46 -4.44 9.33
N ASP A 40 -13.08 -5.66 9.70
CA ASP A 40 -14.04 -6.77 9.87
C ASP A 40 -14.99 -6.51 11.06
N LEU A 41 -14.49 -5.95 12.18
CA LEU A 41 -15.34 -5.60 13.33
C LEU A 41 -16.33 -4.49 12.99
N ALA A 42 -15.88 -3.42 12.35
CA ALA A 42 -16.76 -2.33 11.96
C ALA A 42 -17.77 -2.77 10.89
N PHE A 43 -17.35 -3.61 9.95
CA PHE A 43 -18.22 -4.21 8.94
C PHE A 43 -19.33 -5.06 9.57
N SER A 44 -18.99 -5.94 10.51
CA SER A 44 -19.97 -6.77 11.23
C SER A 44 -21.02 -5.94 11.98
N THR A 45 -20.65 -4.74 12.44
CA THR A 45 -21.54 -3.83 13.17
C THR A 45 -22.44 -3.02 12.22
N LEU A 46 -21.90 -2.50 11.12
CA LEU A 46 -22.63 -1.65 10.18
C LEU A 46 -23.55 -2.45 9.24
N HIS A 47 -23.13 -3.65 8.86
CA HIS A 47 -23.83 -4.48 7.87
C HIS A 47 -23.94 -5.95 8.33
N PRO A 48 -24.59 -6.24 9.47
CA PRO A 48 -24.59 -7.57 10.08
C PRO A 48 -25.16 -8.66 9.15
N LYS A 49 -26.26 -8.39 8.44
CA LYS A 49 -26.87 -9.36 7.52
C LYS A 49 -25.93 -9.75 6.37
N VAL A 50 -25.23 -8.78 5.81
CA VAL A 50 -24.28 -9.00 4.71
C VAL A 50 -23.02 -9.71 5.21
N TYR A 51 -22.57 -9.36 6.42
CA TYR A 51 -21.48 -10.06 7.09
C TYR A 51 -21.81 -11.55 7.26
N ASP A 52 -22.97 -11.87 7.82
CA ASP A 52 -23.43 -13.25 8.03
C ASP A 52 -23.58 -14.03 6.73
N GLU A 53 -24.10 -13.39 5.68
CA GLU A 53 -24.20 -13.98 4.35
C GLU A 53 -22.81 -14.34 3.78
N ILE A 54 -21.84 -13.42 3.86
CA ILE A 54 -20.47 -13.68 3.40
C ILE A 54 -19.85 -14.81 4.22
N VAL A 55 -20.00 -14.81 5.55
CA VAL A 55 -19.48 -15.87 6.42
C VAL A 55 -20.04 -17.23 6.02
N ARG A 56 -21.34 -17.31 5.74
CA ARG A 56 -21.99 -18.55 5.29
C ARG A 56 -21.44 -19.00 3.93
N LEU A 57 -21.38 -18.11 2.94
CA LEU A 57 -20.87 -18.43 1.60
C LEU A 57 -19.40 -18.90 1.64
N VAL A 58 -18.59 -18.29 2.51
CA VAL A 58 -17.20 -18.70 2.76
C VAL A 58 -17.15 -20.11 3.37
N ALA A 59 -18.00 -20.38 4.37
CA ALA A 59 -18.06 -21.69 5.03
C ALA A 59 -18.49 -22.82 4.09
N GLU A 60 -19.50 -22.58 3.23
CA GLU A 60 -19.99 -23.56 2.26
C GLU A 60 -18.91 -24.00 1.25
N ARG A 61 -18.01 -23.08 0.85
CA ARG A 61 -16.92 -23.36 -0.09
C ARG A 61 -15.57 -23.68 0.57
N ALA A 62 -15.47 -23.65 1.90
CA ALA A 62 -14.20 -23.87 2.59
C ALA A 62 -13.58 -25.26 2.35
N PRO A 63 -14.33 -26.39 2.38
CA PRO A 63 -13.73 -27.72 2.25
C PRO A 63 -12.99 -27.93 0.91
N SER A 64 -13.65 -27.64 -0.21
CA SER A 64 -13.06 -27.81 -1.55
C SER A 64 -11.89 -26.85 -1.79
N ARG A 65 -11.95 -25.65 -1.22
CA ARG A 65 -10.85 -24.68 -1.25
C ARG A 65 -9.65 -25.19 -0.46
N ASP A 66 -9.86 -25.76 0.73
CA ASP A 66 -8.78 -26.19 1.61
C ASP A 66 -8.05 -27.40 1.04
N GLU A 67 -8.75 -28.34 0.39
CA GLU A 67 -8.16 -29.44 -0.36
C GLU A 67 -7.31 -28.94 -1.54
N TYR A 68 -7.84 -28.00 -2.33
CA TYR A 68 -7.12 -27.41 -3.45
C TYR A 68 -5.90 -26.61 -2.95
N LEU A 69 -6.06 -25.82 -1.90
CA LEU A 69 -4.99 -25.04 -1.29
C LEU A 69 -3.87 -25.96 -0.77
N ALA A 70 -4.21 -27.06 -0.09
CA ALA A 70 -3.22 -28.05 0.35
C ALA A 70 -2.44 -28.62 -0.84
N THR A 71 -3.14 -29.01 -1.90
CA THR A 71 -2.51 -29.52 -3.14
C THR A 71 -1.53 -28.51 -3.74
N VAL A 72 -1.92 -27.23 -3.83
CA VAL A 72 -1.05 -26.19 -4.38
C VAL A 72 0.13 -25.92 -3.44
N ILE A 73 -0.09 -25.87 -2.12
CA ILE A 73 0.99 -25.69 -1.13
C ILE A 73 2.03 -26.81 -1.25
N ASP A 74 1.60 -28.06 -1.34
CA ASP A 74 2.50 -29.23 -1.43
C ASP A 74 3.37 -29.17 -2.69
N GLN A 75 2.77 -28.84 -3.84
CA GLN A 75 3.50 -28.67 -5.10
C GLN A 75 4.53 -27.53 -5.03
N VAL A 76 4.15 -26.38 -4.45
CA VAL A 76 5.09 -25.26 -4.25
C VAL A 76 6.22 -25.67 -3.31
N HIS A 77 5.91 -26.42 -2.25
CA HIS A 77 6.91 -26.88 -1.29
C HIS A 77 7.92 -27.86 -1.91
N GLU A 78 7.45 -28.77 -2.76
CA GLU A 78 8.28 -29.74 -3.48
C GLU A 78 9.27 -29.06 -4.44
N ASP A 79 8.79 -28.09 -5.22
CA ASP A 79 9.61 -27.36 -6.18
C ASP A 79 10.69 -26.52 -5.49
N LEU A 80 10.31 -25.80 -4.43
CA LEU A 80 11.26 -24.99 -3.66
C LEU A 80 12.32 -25.88 -3.00
N ARG A 81 11.92 -27.06 -2.51
CA ARG A 81 12.85 -28.05 -1.92
C ARG A 81 13.82 -28.59 -2.97
N SER A 82 13.33 -28.95 -4.15
CA SER A 82 14.15 -29.47 -5.26
C SER A 82 15.18 -28.44 -5.74
N ALA A 83 14.80 -27.16 -5.72
CA ALA A 83 15.69 -26.04 -6.03
C ALA A 83 16.58 -25.60 -4.85
N LYS A 84 16.52 -26.30 -3.70
CA LYS A 84 17.27 -25.99 -2.46
C LYS A 84 16.99 -24.59 -1.90
N VAL A 85 15.79 -24.05 -2.12
CA VAL A 85 15.32 -22.79 -1.55
C VAL A 85 14.56 -23.07 -0.26
N LYS A 86 15.09 -22.60 0.88
CA LYS A 86 14.40 -22.73 2.16
C LYS A 86 13.26 -21.71 2.22
N ALA A 87 12.03 -22.22 2.33
CA ALA A 87 10.84 -21.39 2.38
C ALA A 87 9.76 -21.99 3.29
N THR A 88 8.89 -21.13 3.80
CA THR A 88 7.65 -21.51 4.48
C THR A 88 6.47 -21.06 3.61
N VAL A 89 5.63 -22.01 3.21
CA VAL A 89 4.49 -21.76 2.34
C VAL A 89 3.21 -21.88 3.17
N THR A 90 2.38 -20.84 3.18
CA THR A 90 1.12 -20.82 3.93
C THR A 90 -0.02 -20.31 3.07
N GLY A 91 -1.23 -20.80 3.31
CA GLY A 91 -2.44 -20.18 2.78
C GLY A 91 -2.61 -18.76 3.30
N ARG A 92 -3.13 -17.87 2.46
CA ARG A 92 -3.50 -16.51 2.84
C ARG A 92 -5.03 -16.42 2.97
N PRO A 93 -5.59 -16.33 4.20
CA PRO A 93 -7.01 -16.10 4.35
C PRO A 93 -7.40 -14.74 3.79
N LYS A 94 -8.62 -14.65 3.25
CA LYS A 94 -9.22 -13.38 2.83
C LYS A 94 -10.11 -12.86 3.95
N HIS A 95 -9.98 -11.58 4.24
CA HIS A 95 -10.82 -10.88 5.21
C HIS A 95 -12.21 -10.59 4.62
N TYR A 96 -13.25 -10.66 5.45
CA TYR A 96 -14.64 -10.58 5.00
C TYR A 96 -14.96 -9.21 4.41
N TYR A 97 -14.48 -8.13 5.03
CA TYR A 97 -14.65 -6.78 4.50
C TYR A 97 -13.99 -6.59 3.13
N SER A 98 -12.84 -7.22 2.89
CA SER A 98 -12.18 -7.20 1.58
C SER A 98 -12.96 -7.98 0.51
N ILE A 99 -13.68 -9.04 0.88
CA ILE A 99 -14.59 -9.78 -0.02
C ILE A 99 -15.78 -8.87 -0.35
N TYR A 100 -16.41 -8.28 0.67
CA TYR A 100 -17.51 -7.35 0.53
C TYR A 100 -17.17 -6.19 -0.43
N GLN A 101 -16.04 -5.51 -0.22
CA GLN A 101 -15.61 -4.42 -1.09
C GLN A 101 -15.42 -4.88 -2.54
N LYS A 102 -14.91 -6.09 -2.79
CA LYS A 102 -14.75 -6.61 -4.16
C LYS A 102 -16.08 -6.96 -4.81
N MET A 103 -17.06 -7.44 -4.06
CA MET A 103 -18.39 -7.74 -4.57
C MET A 103 -19.13 -6.46 -4.95
N ILE A 104 -19.21 -5.50 -4.02
CA ILE A 104 -20.00 -4.27 -4.20
C ILE A 104 -19.32 -3.27 -5.14
N VAL A 105 -18.05 -2.94 -4.88
CA VAL A 105 -17.38 -1.83 -5.59
C VAL A 105 -16.96 -2.23 -7.00
N ARG A 106 -16.66 -3.52 -7.23
CA ARG A 106 -16.14 -4.01 -8.51
C ARG A 106 -17.15 -4.85 -9.29
N GLY A 107 -18.37 -5.02 -8.77
CA GLY A 107 -19.44 -5.81 -9.40
C GLY A 107 -19.02 -7.25 -9.71
N ARG A 108 -18.12 -7.83 -8.91
CA ARG A 108 -17.60 -9.18 -9.15
C ARG A 108 -18.45 -10.21 -8.41
N GLU A 109 -18.74 -11.32 -9.07
CA GLU A 109 -19.43 -12.43 -8.45
C GLU A 109 -18.58 -13.06 -7.33
N PHE A 110 -19.26 -13.57 -6.30
CA PHE A 110 -18.60 -14.22 -5.16
C PHE A 110 -17.70 -15.37 -5.61
N GLY A 111 -18.11 -16.13 -6.63
CA GLY A 111 -17.35 -17.26 -7.15
C GLY A 111 -15.98 -16.86 -7.68
N ASP A 112 -15.92 -15.89 -8.58
CA ASP A 112 -14.67 -15.38 -9.15
C ASP A 112 -13.71 -14.82 -8.10
N ILE A 113 -14.26 -14.21 -7.04
CA ILE A 113 -13.46 -13.66 -5.96
C ILE A 113 -12.94 -14.80 -5.09
N TYR A 114 -13.79 -15.76 -4.71
CA TYR A 114 -13.46 -16.76 -3.72
C TYR A 114 -12.61 -17.90 -4.28
N ASP A 115 -12.82 -18.27 -5.54
CA ASP A 115 -12.09 -19.34 -6.22
C ASP A 115 -10.61 -18.98 -6.50
N LEU A 116 -10.26 -17.70 -6.34
CA LEU A 116 -8.89 -17.22 -6.43
C LEU A 116 -8.11 -17.56 -5.15
N VAL A 117 -7.32 -18.63 -5.16
CA VAL A 117 -6.56 -19.05 -3.98
C VAL A 117 -5.31 -18.19 -3.81
N GLY A 118 -5.10 -17.71 -2.58
CA GLY A 118 -3.95 -16.89 -2.21
C GLY A 118 -2.94 -17.69 -1.39
N ILE A 119 -1.68 -17.67 -1.82
CA ILE A 119 -0.57 -18.33 -1.12
C ILE A 119 0.49 -17.30 -0.77
N ARG A 120 1.07 -17.47 0.41
CA ARG A 120 2.21 -16.69 0.88
C ARG A 120 3.44 -17.58 0.99
N VAL A 121 4.53 -17.16 0.37
CA VAL A 121 5.84 -17.79 0.46
C VAL A 121 6.77 -16.87 1.25
N LEU A 122 7.26 -17.37 2.38
CA LEU A 122 8.21 -16.69 3.25
C LEU A 122 9.60 -17.29 3.08
N VAL A 123 10.59 -16.43 2.83
CA VAL A 123 11.99 -16.83 2.63
C VAL A 123 12.94 -16.01 3.52
N ASP A 124 14.21 -16.37 3.54
CA ASP A 124 15.20 -15.69 4.39
C ASP A 124 15.72 -14.39 3.75
N SER A 125 15.99 -14.39 2.44
CA SER A 125 16.62 -13.24 1.75
C SER A 125 15.82 -12.70 0.56
N VAL A 126 16.17 -11.49 0.10
CA VAL A 126 15.61 -10.89 -1.12
C VAL A 126 15.96 -11.71 -2.36
N ARG A 127 17.18 -12.26 -2.41
CA ARG A 127 17.61 -13.15 -3.50
C ARG A 127 16.69 -14.36 -3.60
N ASP A 128 16.34 -14.95 -2.45
CA ASP A 128 15.45 -16.11 -2.40
C ASP A 128 14.02 -15.76 -2.83
N CYS A 129 13.57 -14.50 -2.65
CA CYS A 129 12.27 -14.06 -3.16
C CYS A 129 12.21 -14.17 -4.68
N TYR A 130 13.25 -13.68 -5.38
CA TYR A 130 13.32 -13.74 -6.84
C TYR A 130 13.60 -15.16 -7.34
N ALA A 131 14.38 -15.96 -6.61
CA ALA A 131 14.54 -17.38 -6.91
C ALA A 131 13.21 -18.12 -6.84
N ALA A 132 12.45 -17.94 -5.74
CA ALA A 132 11.11 -18.50 -5.59
C ALA A 132 10.17 -18.03 -6.70
N LEU A 133 10.19 -16.74 -7.08
CA LEU A 133 9.41 -16.23 -8.20
C LEU A 133 9.71 -16.98 -9.50
N GLY A 134 10.99 -17.13 -9.84
CA GLY A 134 11.42 -17.85 -11.05
C GLY A 134 10.98 -19.31 -11.06
N ILE A 135 11.09 -20.00 -9.93
CA ILE A 135 10.62 -21.39 -9.77
C ILE A 135 9.11 -21.48 -10.02
N MET A 136 8.32 -20.54 -9.47
CA MET A 136 6.87 -20.52 -9.65
C MET A 136 6.46 -20.22 -11.10
N HIS A 137 7.18 -19.34 -11.79
CA HIS A 137 6.95 -19.04 -13.21
C HIS A 137 7.42 -20.16 -14.15
N ALA A 138 8.36 -21.00 -13.72
CA ALA A 138 8.74 -22.20 -14.46
C ALA A 138 7.68 -23.31 -14.34
N ARG A 139 7.00 -23.41 -13.19
CA ARG A 139 5.90 -24.38 -12.98
C ARG A 139 4.61 -23.97 -13.68
N TRP A 140 4.22 -22.70 -13.53
CA TRP A 140 2.92 -22.21 -13.97
C TRP A 140 3.07 -20.95 -14.80
N ASN A 141 2.25 -20.89 -15.86
CA ASN A 141 2.22 -19.74 -16.74
C ASN A 141 1.73 -18.49 -15.98
N PRO A 142 2.53 -17.40 -15.90
CA PRO A 142 2.10 -16.16 -15.29
C PRO A 142 1.04 -15.48 -16.14
N VAL A 143 0.06 -14.86 -15.48
CA VAL A 143 -0.97 -14.06 -16.14
C VAL A 143 -0.38 -12.68 -16.48
N PRO A 144 -0.38 -12.24 -17.76
CA PRO A 144 0.16 -10.94 -18.16
C PRO A 144 -0.48 -9.78 -17.39
N GLY A 145 0.34 -8.79 -17.02
CA GLY A 145 -0.12 -7.61 -16.26
C GLY A 145 -0.51 -7.87 -14.80
N ARG A 146 -0.34 -9.10 -14.29
CA ARG A 146 -0.63 -9.47 -12.90
C ARG A 146 0.63 -9.67 -12.04
N PHE A 147 1.80 -9.29 -12.54
CA PHE A 147 3.03 -9.24 -11.76
C PHE A 147 3.26 -7.83 -11.22
N LYS A 148 3.61 -7.72 -9.93
CA LYS A 148 3.99 -6.47 -9.27
C LYS A 148 5.17 -6.71 -8.34
N ASP A 149 6.23 -5.96 -8.56
CA ASP A 149 7.43 -6.00 -7.74
C ASP A 149 7.41 -4.89 -6.68
N TYR A 150 6.81 -5.17 -5.52
CA TYR A 150 6.86 -4.24 -4.39
C TYR A 150 8.16 -4.33 -3.58
N ILE A 151 9.11 -5.19 -3.95
CA ILE A 151 10.43 -5.18 -3.32
C ILE A 151 11.24 -4.03 -3.91
N ALA A 152 11.31 -3.96 -5.25
CA ALA A 152 11.96 -2.89 -5.99
C ALA A 152 11.19 -1.56 -5.92
N MET A 153 9.86 -1.63 -5.90
CA MET A 153 8.98 -0.45 -5.76
C MET A 153 8.08 -0.59 -4.52
N PRO A 154 8.62 -0.37 -3.30
CA PRO A 154 7.84 -0.45 -2.08
C PRO A 154 6.63 0.48 -2.10
N LYS A 155 5.54 0.06 -1.47
CA LYS A 155 4.41 0.98 -1.26
C LYS A 155 4.79 2.02 -0.20
N PHE A 156 4.02 3.11 -0.16
CA PHE A 156 4.18 4.20 0.80
C PHE A 156 4.26 3.76 2.27
N ASN A 157 3.47 2.77 2.66
CA ASN A 157 3.50 2.18 4.01
C ASN A 157 4.67 1.22 4.23
N MET A 158 5.74 1.34 3.43
CA MET A 158 6.94 0.51 3.43
C MET A 158 6.66 -0.98 3.16
N TYR A 159 5.48 -1.29 2.61
CA TYR A 159 5.12 -2.65 2.27
C TYR A 159 5.97 -3.17 1.11
N GLN A 160 6.61 -4.33 1.35
CA GLN A 160 7.46 -5.00 0.38
C GLN A 160 7.05 -6.46 0.19
N SER A 161 6.88 -6.87 -1.07
CA SER A 161 6.53 -8.22 -1.49
C SER A 161 6.51 -8.34 -3.01
N LEU A 162 6.83 -9.51 -3.57
CA LEU A 162 6.52 -9.84 -4.96
C LEU A 162 5.10 -10.40 -5.04
N HIS A 163 4.29 -9.88 -5.95
CA HIS A 163 2.94 -10.36 -6.21
C HIS A 163 2.89 -10.88 -7.64
N THR A 164 2.36 -12.08 -7.82
CA THR A 164 2.12 -12.62 -9.15
C THR A 164 0.84 -13.46 -9.16
N THR A 165 0.11 -13.45 -10.26
CA THR A 165 -0.97 -14.39 -10.50
C THR A 165 -0.53 -15.35 -11.59
N VAL A 166 -0.68 -16.65 -11.35
CA VAL A 166 -0.35 -17.71 -12.31
C VAL A 166 -1.58 -18.59 -12.54
N ILE A 167 -1.60 -19.31 -13.66
CA ILE A 167 -2.62 -20.34 -13.91
C ILE A 167 -2.13 -21.64 -13.28
N GLY A 168 -2.71 -21.98 -12.14
CA GLY A 168 -2.36 -23.15 -11.34
C GLY A 168 -3.02 -24.44 -11.82
N PRO A 169 -3.02 -25.49 -10.96
CA PRO A 169 -3.65 -26.76 -11.26
C PRO A 169 -5.14 -26.59 -11.64
N GLN A 170 -5.64 -27.50 -12.49
CA GLN A 170 -7.05 -27.47 -12.94
C GLN A 170 -7.44 -26.17 -13.68
N GLY A 171 -6.46 -25.39 -14.17
CA GLY A 171 -6.70 -24.14 -14.89
C GLY A 171 -7.17 -22.98 -13.99
N LYS A 172 -7.13 -23.14 -12.67
CA LYS A 172 -7.60 -22.10 -11.73
C LYS A 172 -6.48 -21.09 -11.42
N PRO A 173 -6.80 -19.79 -11.34
CA PRO A 173 -5.81 -18.78 -11.00
C PRO A 173 -5.34 -18.91 -9.54
N VAL A 174 -4.04 -18.75 -9.31
CA VAL A 174 -3.40 -18.74 -7.99
C VAL A 174 -2.67 -17.41 -7.82
N GLU A 175 -2.97 -16.67 -6.75
CA GLU A 175 -2.23 -15.47 -6.35
C GLU A 175 -1.09 -15.86 -5.41
N LEU A 176 0.14 -15.60 -5.82
CA LEU A 176 1.33 -15.79 -4.99
C LEU A 176 1.83 -14.47 -4.44
N GLN A 177 2.11 -14.49 -3.14
CA GLN A 177 2.76 -13.41 -2.41
C GLN A 177 4.10 -13.92 -1.86
N ILE A 178 5.21 -13.44 -2.42
CA ILE A 178 6.55 -13.87 -2.01
C ILE A 178 7.22 -12.71 -1.27
N ARG A 179 7.77 -12.96 -0.08
CA ARG A 179 8.52 -11.94 0.70
C ARG A 179 9.41 -12.59 1.74
N SER A 180 10.41 -11.86 2.25
CA SER A 180 11.23 -12.37 3.34
C SER A 180 10.50 -12.35 4.68
N PHE A 181 11.00 -13.06 5.70
CA PHE A 181 10.49 -12.97 7.07
C PHE A 181 10.59 -11.54 7.64
N SER A 182 11.65 -10.79 7.31
CA SER A 182 11.80 -9.39 7.74
C SER A 182 10.78 -8.47 7.07
N MET A 183 10.50 -8.67 5.78
CA MET A 183 9.43 -7.97 5.06
C MET A 183 8.05 -8.35 5.60
N HIS A 184 7.84 -9.61 5.97
CA HIS A 184 6.59 -10.05 6.57
C HIS A 184 6.31 -9.34 7.89
N ARG A 185 7.28 -9.30 8.83
CA ARG A 185 7.11 -8.60 10.11
C ARG A 185 6.78 -7.11 9.92
N ARG A 186 7.50 -6.44 9.03
CA ARG A 186 7.23 -5.03 8.68
C ARG A 186 5.84 -4.84 8.08
N ALA A 187 5.39 -5.77 7.23
CA ALA A 187 4.08 -5.67 6.62
C ALA A 187 2.91 -5.99 7.57
N GLU A 188 3.11 -6.76 8.64
CA GLU A 188 2.04 -7.03 9.63
C GLU A 188 1.95 -5.92 10.69
N TYR A 189 3.11 -5.48 11.20
CA TYR A 189 3.18 -4.57 12.35
C TYR A 189 3.60 -3.13 12.00
N GLY A 190 3.98 -2.87 10.75
CA GLY A 190 4.34 -1.54 10.28
C GLY A 190 5.44 -0.89 11.12
N ILE A 191 5.19 0.37 11.53
CA ILE A 191 6.07 1.16 12.40
C ILE A 191 6.43 0.42 13.71
N ALA A 192 5.48 -0.31 14.29
CA ALA A 192 5.69 -0.97 15.57
C ALA A 192 6.74 -2.09 15.49
N ALA A 193 6.98 -2.66 14.30
CA ALA A 193 8.05 -3.64 14.08
C ALA A 193 9.45 -3.04 14.32
N HIS A 194 9.63 -1.75 14.04
CA HIS A 194 10.91 -1.06 14.20
C HIS A 194 11.17 -0.63 15.64
N TRP A 195 10.13 -0.28 16.40
CA TRP A 195 10.28 0.16 17.80
C TRP A 195 10.73 -0.98 18.71
N LYS A 196 10.14 -2.18 18.55
CA LYS A 196 10.48 -3.36 19.37
C LYS A 196 11.94 -3.81 19.20
N TYR A 197 12.57 -3.52 18.06
CA TYR A 197 13.98 -3.89 17.80
C TYR A 197 14.98 -2.93 18.45
N LYS A 198 14.57 -1.69 18.78
CA LYS A 198 15.40 -0.72 19.50
C LYS A 198 15.44 -0.93 21.01
N GLU A 199 14.49 -1.69 21.56
CA GLU A 199 14.40 -1.97 23.00
C GLU A 199 15.13 -3.25 23.43
N ASP A 200 15.70 -4.04 22.51
CA ASP A 200 16.45 -5.26 22.86
C ASP A 200 17.95 -4.94 23.06
N PRO A 201 18.45 -4.85 24.31
CA PRO A 201 19.82 -4.44 24.60
C PRO A 201 20.87 -5.49 24.19
N SER A 202 20.42 -6.68 23.78
CA SER A 202 21.28 -7.81 23.42
C SER A 202 21.69 -7.83 21.93
N SER A 203 21.09 -6.97 21.10
CA SER A 203 21.38 -6.88 19.66
C SER A 203 22.48 -5.86 19.36
N ALA A 204 23.68 -6.07 19.92
CA ALA A 204 24.89 -5.34 19.58
C ALA A 204 25.39 -5.74 18.19
N VAL A 205 24.85 -5.13 17.14
CA VAL A 205 25.49 -5.13 15.81
C VAL A 205 26.47 -3.96 15.77
N PRO A 206 27.75 -4.16 15.42
CA PRO A 206 28.73 -3.07 15.35
C PRO A 206 28.31 -2.02 14.33
N ALA A 207 28.41 -0.75 14.73
CA ALA A 207 28.03 0.44 13.96
C ALA A 207 28.99 0.76 12.80
N THR A 208 29.26 -0.23 11.94
CA THR A 208 30.07 -0.04 10.74
C THR A 208 29.40 -0.75 9.58
N THR A 209 28.85 0.03 8.63
CA THR A 209 28.28 -0.36 7.32
C THR A 209 26.78 -0.68 7.17
N SER A 210 25.91 -0.12 8.01
CA SER A 210 24.47 -0.02 7.68
C SER A 210 24.02 1.44 7.67
N ALA A 211 23.98 2.04 6.48
CA ALA A 211 23.34 3.33 6.27
C ALA A 211 21.84 3.25 6.63
N GLU A 212 21.45 4.02 7.64
CA GLU A 212 20.24 4.85 7.66
C GLU A 212 18.89 4.22 7.24
N ILE A 213 18.45 3.13 7.89
CA ILE A 213 17.04 2.71 7.79
C ILE A 213 16.51 2.31 9.17
N GLY A 214 15.75 3.20 9.83
CA GLY A 214 14.95 2.91 11.03
C GLY A 214 14.85 4.02 12.10
N GLY A 215 15.19 5.28 11.80
CA GLY A 215 14.94 6.41 12.70
C GLY A 215 13.52 6.98 12.58
N PRO A 216 13.05 7.81 13.54
CA PRO A 216 11.93 8.75 13.35
C PRO A 216 12.14 9.71 12.16
N ASN A 217 13.38 9.76 11.66
CA ASN A 217 13.78 10.47 10.45
C ASN A 217 13.37 9.76 9.15
N ASP A 218 13.06 8.46 9.18
CA ASP A 218 12.84 7.64 7.97
C ASP A 218 11.37 7.44 7.62
N MET A 219 10.47 8.19 8.25
CA MET A 219 9.07 8.24 7.84
C MET A 219 8.65 9.67 7.53
N PRO A 220 8.98 10.14 6.30
CA PRO A 220 8.60 11.46 5.80
C PRO A 220 7.13 11.77 5.99
N TRP A 221 6.26 10.75 5.95
CA TRP A 221 4.82 10.91 6.06
C TRP A 221 4.31 11.10 7.49
N VAL A 222 4.92 10.45 8.49
CA VAL A 222 4.58 10.68 9.92
C VAL A 222 5.00 12.09 10.32
N ARG A 223 6.17 12.54 9.82
CA ARG A 223 6.58 13.94 9.94
C ARG A 223 5.61 14.87 9.24
N GLN A 224 5.20 14.59 8.00
CA GLN A 224 4.17 15.38 7.32
C GLN A 224 2.89 15.48 8.14
N LEU A 225 2.44 14.40 8.77
CA LEU A 225 1.25 14.39 9.64
C LEU A 225 1.43 15.27 10.89
N VAL A 226 2.60 15.20 11.54
CA VAL A 226 2.94 16.03 12.71
C VAL A 226 3.14 17.49 12.32
N ASP A 227 3.79 17.75 11.19
CA ASP A 227 4.00 19.07 10.64
C ASP A 227 2.66 19.70 10.22
N TRP A 228 1.72 18.92 9.66
CA TRP A 228 0.36 19.41 9.38
C TRP A 228 -0.45 19.70 10.64
N GLN A 229 -0.34 18.87 11.67
CA GLN A 229 -0.93 19.21 12.97
C GLN A 229 -0.40 20.55 13.49
N ARG A 230 0.87 20.88 13.21
CA ARG A 230 1.48 22.17 13.58
C ARG A 230 1.09 23.32 12.64
N GLU A 231 0.84 23.04 11.36
CA GLU A 231 0.49 24.03 10.33
C GLU A 231 -1.02 24.32 10.22
N THR A 232 -1.90 23.47 10.76
CA THR A 232 -3.37 23.63 10.68
C THR A 232 -3.99 24.04 12.03
N SER A 233 -4.68 25.19 12.04
CA SER A 233 -5.33 25.75 13.24
C SER A 233 -6.69 25.12 13.57
N ASP A 234 -7.40 24.56 12.57
CA ASP A 234 -8.72 23.93 12.71
C ASP A 234 -8.64 22.39 12.65
N PRO A 235 -9.03 21.68 13.73
CA PRO A 235 -9.09 20.22 13.76
C PRO A 235 -9.95 19.60 12.65
N SER A 236 -10.99 20.29 12.16
CA SER A 236 -11.91 19.78 11.13
C SER A 236 -11.25 19.76 9.76
N GLU A 237 -10.56 20.85 9.39
CA GLU A 237 -9.80 20.96 8.15
C GLU A 237 -8.63 19.96 8.12
N PHE A 238 -8.01 19.70 9.29
CA PHE A 238 -7.01 18.66 9.44
C PHE A 238 -7.59 17.26 9.16
N LEU A 239 -8.75 16.93 9.73
CA LEU A 239 -9.39 15.62 9.51
C LEU A 239 -9.84 15.41 8.06
N ASP A 240 -10.35 16.45 7.40
CA ASP A 240 -10.75 16.35 5.99
C ASP A 240 -9.54 16.24 5.05
N SER A 241 -8.45 16.95 5.34
CA SER A 241 -7.18 16.81 4.62
C SER A 241 -6.57 15.42 4.83
N LEU A 242 -6.61 14.92 6.06
CA LEU A 242 -6.17 13.57 6.41
C LEU A 242 -7.01 12.52 5.68
N ARG A 243 -8.34 12.64 5.67
CA ARG A 243 -9.23 11.75 4.92
C ARG A 243 -8.93 11.77 3.43
N PHE A 244 -8.70 12.94 2.84
CA PHE A 244 -8.36 13.08 1.43
C PHE A 244 -7.06 12.35 1.09
N GLU A 245 -6.02 12.54 1.89
CA GLU A 245 -4.75 11.86 1.66
C GLU A 245 -4.84 10.35 1.86
N ILE A 246 -5.53 9.92 2.91
CA ILE A 246 -5.58 8.49 3.22
C ILE A 246 -6.36 7.71 2.15
N ASN A 247 -7.42 8.30 1.57
CA ASN A 247 -8.34 7.60 0.66
C ASN A 247 -7.95 7.65 -0.82
N ASN A 248 -7.04 8.52 -1.24
CA ASN A 248 -6.68 8.64 -2.66
C ASN A 248 -5.74 7.51 -3.12
N ALA A 249 -6.01 7.00 -4.32
CA ALA A 249 -5.07 6.15 -5.04
C ALA A 249 -3.79 6.94 -5.37
N GLU A 250 -2.68 6.24 -5.59
CA GLU A 250 -1.37 6.85 -5.83
C GLU A 250 -0.80 6.49 -7.20
N VAL A 251 -0.02 7.41 -7.77
CA VAL A 251 0.84 7.21 -8.92
C VAL A 251 2.31 7.29 -8.50
N TYR A 252 3.13 6.41 -9.08
CA TYR A 252 4.57 6.30 -8.84
C TYR A 252 5.31 6.87 -10.05
N VAL A 253 6.06 7.94 -9.80
CA VAL A 253 6.84 8.66 -10.81
C VAL A 253 8.32 8.64 -10.44
N PHE A 254 9.17 8.79 -11.44
CA PHE A 254 10.62 8.72 -11.31
C PHE A 254 11.23 10.11 -11.47
N THR A 255 12.24 10.41 -10.65
CA THR A 255 13.15 11.52 -10.93
C THR A 255 14.09 11.13 -12.08
N PRO A 256 14.74 12.09 -12.76
CA PRO A 256 15.73 11.78 -13.80
C PRO A 256 16.95 11.01 -13.26
N ARG A 257 17.14 11.00 -11.94
CA ARG A 257 18.19 10.25 -11.23
C ARG A 257 17.76 8.81 -10.90
N GLY A 258 16.51 8.45 -11.15
CA GLY A 258 15.96 7.11 -10.88
C GLY A 258 15.31 6.96 -9.51
N ASP A 259 15.21 8.03 -8.71
CA ASP A 259 14.50 7.98 -7.42
C ASP A 259 12.99 7.90 -7.65
N VAL A 260 12.29 7.09 -6.87
CA VAL A 260 10.84 6.91 -6.97
C VAL A 260 10.13 7.86 -6.00
N MET A 261 9.09 8.53 -6.48
CA MET A 261 8.20 9.37 -5.68
C MET A 261 6.73 8.94 -5.86
N SER A 262 5.99 8.90 -4.76
CA SER A 262 4.55 8.61 -4.75
C SER A 262 3.75 9.91 -4.65
N LEU A 263 2.77 10.09 -5.54
CA LEU A 263 1.86 11.24 -5.56
C LEU A 263 0.41 10.76 -5.63
N PRO A 264 -0.58 11.56 -5.20
CA PRO A 264 -1.99 11.24 -5.44
C PRO A 264 -2.31 11.03 -6.92
N THR A 265 -3.21 10.10 -7.25
CA THR A 265 -3.66 9.89 -8.63
C THR A 265 -4.22 11.17 -9.23
N GLY A 266 -3.85 11.46 -10.49
CA GLY A 266 -4.19 12.70 -11.18
C GLY A 266 -3.31 13.89 -10.79
N SER A 267 -2.23 13.67 -10.03
CA SER A 267 -1.24 14.70 -9.74
C SER A 267 -0.58 15.23 -11.01
N SER A 268 -0.18 16.49 -10.94
CA SER A 268 0.47 17.22 -12.02
C SER A 268 1.99 17.32 -11.81
N PRO A 269 2.77 17.72 -12.83
CA PRO A 269 4.19 18.07 -12.65
C PRO A 269 4.45 19.12 -11.56
N VAL A 270 3.49 20.02 -11.29
CA VAL A 270 3.58 20.99 -10.20
C VAL A 270 3.50 20.29 -8.85
N ASP A 271 2.60 19.31 -8.68
CA ASP A 271 2.54 18.49 -7.48
C ASP A 271 3.85 17.74 -7.24
N PHE A 272 4.46 17.19 -8.30
CA PHE A 272 5.79 16.59 -8.23
C PHE A 272 6.87 17.58 -7.79
N ALA A 273 6.88 18.80 -8.35
CA ALA A 273 7.84 19.84 -7.96
C ALA A 273 7.78 20.19 -6.46
N TYR A 274 6.57 20.35 -5.91
CA TYR A 274 6.36 20.61 -4.47
C TYR A 274 6.63 19.40 -3.56
N ALA A 275 6.49 18.19 -4.10
CA ALA A 275 6.88 16.97 -3.41
C ALA A 275 8.41 16.84 -3.31
N VAL A 276 9.16 17.25 -4.36
CA VAL A 276 10.62 17.29 -4.34
C VAL A 276 11.12 18.32 -3.33
N HIS A 277 10.69 19.58 -3.46
CA HIS A 277 11.04 20.63 -2.51
C HIS A 277 10.16 21.87 -2.70
N THR A 278 9.83 22.59 -1.63
CA THR A 278 9.00 23.80 -1.71
C THR A 278 9.58 24.85 -2.66
N GLU A 279 10.89 25.14 -2.57
CA GLU A 279 11.58 26.06 -3.50
C GLU A 279 11.55 25.59 -4.96
N VAL A 280 11.58 24.28 -5.21
CA VAL A 280 11.47 23.73 -6.58
C VAL A 280 10.07 23.96 -7.13
N GLY A 281 9.05 23.75 -6.29
CA GLY A 281 7.66 24.11 -6.58
C GLY A 281 7.48 25.60 -6.88
N HIS A 282 7.95 26.48 -6.00
CA HIS A 282 7.83 27.94 -6.18
C HIS A 282 8.51 28.44 -7.46
N ARG A 283 9.64 27.84 -7.83
CA ARG A 283 10.43 28.27 -8.99
C ARG A 283 10.07 27.51 -10.28
N CYS A 284 9.08 26.62 -10.24
CA CYS A 284 8.69 25.81 -11.38
C CYS A 284 8.19 26.70 -12.54
N ILE A 285 8.74 26.50 -13.73
CA ILE A 285 8.33 27.23 -14.95
C ILE A 285 7.87 26.29 -16.08
N GLY A 286 8.14 25.00 -15.95
CA GLY A 286 7.80 24.01 -16.96
C GLY A 286 8.22 22.62 -16.52
N ALA A 287 7.75 21.60 -17.25
CA ALA A 287 8.10 20.22 -16.98
C ALA A 287 8.28 19.42 -18.25
N ARG A 288 9.05 18.34 -18.14
CA ARG A 288 9.25 17.32 -19.15
C ARG A 288 8.89 15.96 -18.54
N VAL A 289 8.08 15.20 -19.25
CA VAL A 289 7.69 13.83 -18.86
C VAL A 289 8.17 12.87 -19.94
N ASN A 290 8.92 11.83 -19.56
CA ASN A 290 9.50 10.83 -20.47
C ASN A 290 10.27 11.47 -21.64
N GLY A 291 11.03 12.53 -21.37
CA GLY A 291 11.81 13.22 -22.40
C GLY A 291 11.05 14.28 -23.22
N ARG A 292 9.72 14.41 -23.06
CA ARG A 292 8.88 15.35 -23.83
C ARG A 292 8.34 16.50 -22.99
N LEU A 293 8.35 17.72 -23.53
CA LEU A 293 7.75 18.89 -22.87
C LEU A 293 6.24 18.68 -22.75
N VAL A 294 5.70 18.91 -21.55
CA VAL A 294 4.28 18.78 -21.27
C VAL A 294 3.73 20.04 -20.58
N PRO A 295 2.44 20.37 -20.78
CA PRO A 295 1.75 21.37 -19.97
C PRO A 295 1.82 21.04 -18.48
N LEU A 296 1.94 22.07 -17.63
CA LEU A 296 2.00 21.89 -16.17
C LEU A 296 0.71 21.29 -15.57
N GLU A 297 -0.41 21.37 -16.27
CA GLU A 297 -1.70 20.78 -15.88
C GLU A 297 -1.84 19.29 -16.26
N SER A 298 -0.88 18.73 -17.00
CA SER A 298 -0.95 17.33 -17.45
C SER A 298 -0.93 16.37 -16.27
N THR A 299 -1.69 15.29 -16.35
CA THR A 299 -1.73 14.27 -15.31
C THR A 299 -0.56 13.30 -15.45
N LEU A 300 0.06 12.95 -14.32
CA LEU A 300 1.14 11.97 -14.25
C LEU A 300 0.62 10.54 -14.13
N GLU A 301 1.29 9.61 -14.82
CA GLU A 301 0.99 8.18 -14.81
C GLU A 301 2.08 7.36 -14.10
N ASN A 302 1.77 6.10 -13.79
CA ASN A 302 2.75 5.18 -13.21
C ASN A 302 3.87 4.89 -14.21
N GLY A 303 5.12 5.10 -13.79
CA GLY A 303 6.29 4.87 -14.64
C GLY A 303 6.88 6.13 -15.26
N ASP A 304 6.19 7.26 -15.16
CA ASP A 304 6.64 8.50 -15.77
C ASP A 304 7.93 9.02 -15.14
N VAL A 305 8.90 9.38 -15.98
CA VAL A 305 10.10 10.11 -15.57
C VAL A 305 9.83 11.60 -15.70
N VAL A 306 9.80 12.31 -14.57
CA VAL A 306 9.42 13.72 -14.49
C VAL A 306 10.65 14.59 -14.22
N GLU A 307 10.89 15.55 -15.10
CA GLU A 307 11.91 16.58 -14.96
C GLU A 307 11.23 17.95 -14.86
N VAL A 308 11.60 18.73 -13.85
CA VAL A 308 11.04 20.07 -13.61
C VAL A 308 12.08 21.13 -13.95
N PHE A 309 11.68 22.14 -14.71
CA PHE A 309 12.50 23.31 -14.98
C PHE A 309 12.23 24.39 -13.94
N THR A 310 13.28 24.87 -13.29
CA THR A 310 13.20 25.95 -12.30
C THR A 310 13.83 27.23 -12.83
N SER A 311 13.21 28.38 -12.57
CA SER A 311 13.77 29.69 -12.88
C SER A 311 14.39 30.36 -11.65
N LYS A 312 15.42 31.18 -11.88
CA LYS A 312 16.04 32.05 -10.85
C LYS A 312 15.58 33.51 -10.96
N ALA A 313 14.67 33.82 -11.87
CA ALA A 313 14.19 35.20 -12.06
C ALA A 313 13.44 35.70 -10.81
N GLN A 314 13.64 36.96 -10.43
CA GLN A 314 13.03 37.58 -9.24
C GLN A 314 11.49 37.64 -9.27
N GLY A 315 10.87 37.50 -10.44
CA GLY A 315 9.41 37.42 -10.61
C GLY A 315 8.87 36.02 -10.91
N ALA A 316 9.73 34.98 -10.88
CA ALA A 316 9.27 33.61 -11.06
C ALA A 316 8.63 33.11 -9.75
N GLY A 317 7.36 32.72 -9.82
CA GLY A 317 6.58 32.27 -8.69
C GLY A 317 5.36 31.46 -9.14
N PRO A 318 4.68 30.78 -8.21
CA PRO A 318 3.48 30.03 -8.51
C PRO A 318 2.35 30.95 -9.01
N SER A 319 1.59 30.47 -10.00
CA SER A 319 0.36 31.13 -10.44
C SER A 319 -0.83 30.66 -9.61
N ARG A 320 -1.80 31.56 -9.36
CA ARG A 320 -3.09 31.21 -8.75
C ARG A 320 -3.84 30.15 -9.57
N ASP A 321 -3.64 30.13 -10.89
CA ASP A 321 -4.28 29.16 -11.78
C ASP A 321 -3.87 27.72 -11.45
N TRP A 322 -2.71 27.52 -10.84
CA TRP A 322 -2.26 26.18 -10.45
C TRP A 322 -3.20 25.51 -9.45
N LEU A 323 -3.90 26.29 -8.61
CA LEU A 323 -4.88 25.78 -7.64
C LEU A 323 -6.05 25.04 -8.30
N THR A 324 -6.29 25.24 -9.60
CA THR A 324 -7.36 24.58 -10.35
C THR A 324 -7.03 23.13 -10.68
N PHE A 325 -5.75 22.80 -10.90
CA PHE A 325 -5.32 21.48 -11.36
C PHE A 325 -4.46 20.71 -10.35
N VAL A 326 -3.74 21.38 -9.44
CA VAL A 326 -2.94 20.67 -8.43
C VAL A 326 -3.81 19.80 -7.52
N LYS A 327 -3.38 18.56 -7.29
CA LYS A 327 -4.15 17.58 -6.51
C LYS A 327 -3.63 17.39 -5.10
N SER A 328 -2.34 17.61 -4.86
CA SER A 328 -1.75 17.41 -3.53
C SER A 328 -2.16 18.53 -2.56
N PRO A 329 -2.62 18.20 -1.34
CA PRO A 329 -2.92 19.21 -0.33
C PRO A 329 -1.70 20.07 0.00
N ARG A 330 -0.52 19.44 0.00
CA ARG A 330 0.77 20.13 0.18
C ARG A 330 1.00 21.23 -0.86
N ALA A 331 0.88 20.94 -2.16
CA ALA A 331 1.06 21.97 -3.19
C ALA A 331 0.00 23.07 -3.06
N ARG A 332 -1.28 22.71 -2.87
CA ARG A 332 -2.37 23.68 -2.69
C ARG A 332 -2.11 24.63 -1.52
N ASN A 333 -1.67 24.11 -0.38
CA ASN A 333 -1.40 24.92 0.81
C ASN A 333 -0.17 25.82 0.61
N LYS A 334 0.94 25.29 0.06
CA LYS A 334 2.13 26.11 -0.20
C LYS A 334 1.88 27.20 -1.26
N ILE A 335 1.08 26.92 -2.29
CA ILE A 335 0.65 27.94 -3.28
C ILE A 335 -0.24 29.00 -2.65
N LYS A 336 -1.15 28.64 -1.74
CA LYS A 336 -2.02 29.61 -1.05
C LYS A 336 -1.26 30.51 -0.06
N HIS A 337 -0.21 29.98 0.57
CA HIS A 337 0.58 30.68 1.58
C HIS A 337 1.67 31.59 1.00
N TRP A 338 2.11 31.33 -0.24
CA TRP A 338 3.00 32.20 -0.99
C TRP A 338 2.26 33.44 -1.51
#